data_AF-A0AAE0NB21-F1
#
_entry.id   AF-A0AAE0NB21-F1
#
_cell.length_a   1.000
_cell.length_b   1.000
_cell.length_c   1.000
_cell.angle_alpha   90.00
_cell.angle_beta   90.00
_cell.angle_gamma   90.00
#
_symmetry.space_group_name_H-M   'P 1'
#
loop_
_entity.id
_entity.type
_entity.pdbx_description
1 polymer ?
#
loop_
_entity_poly.entity_id
_entity_poly.type
_entity_poly.pdbx_seq_one_letter_code
_entity_poly.pdbx_strand_id
1 'polypeptide(L)'
;MGCTHSANEEASSEDKCQVAAAEHFIHDAPGTYPRLCRLSDGSVLCGFTSFEPDGQRVLRIARSVDGARTFAPQGEVARSSGDCDNISLLELPADRDSSAIVLAAFRNHDLDAQGSPTFFRITVCQSADGGRSWTFLAQAFENSAPFGLWEPFLRRSRLGHVQLFFSQELEAADQDTMLVVSLDRGRTWSAPVAVTGAGERLRDGMVGVASTRDRSRDALVMVLETTRRGTFSIECVVSYDDGATFGSRQTVYAASPGRNAGAPQIASFPDGTLAVVFMTDERVEGVPDWPRKAGISAVFGAPPRDGNIKWGRQQIVSEMGGSWPGVARVGDGAVLAAYEHNGNVHGRLLLSARGAGSLSHGQ
;
A
#
# COMPACT_ATOMS: atom_id res chain seq x y z
N MET A 1 24.19 11.40 -53.01
CA MET A 1 24.55 10.62 -51.81
C MET A 1 23.82 11.25 -50.63
N GLY A 2 22.59 10.81 -50.37
CA GLY A 2 21.76 11.33 -49.29
C GLY A 2 21.94 10.48 -48.05
N CYS A 3 22.43 11.09 -46.96
CA CYS A 3 22.42 10.48 -45.63
C CYS A 3 20.98 10.45 -45.12
N THR A 4 20.41 9.26 -44.98
CA THR A 4 19.21 9.04 -44.14
C THR A 4 19.66 8.86 -42.70
N HIS A 5 19.47 9.88 -41.87
CA HIS A 5 19.48 9.72 -40.43
C HIS A 5 18.25 8.90 -40.02
N SER A 6 18.46 7.67 -39.53
CA SER A 6 17.42 6.96 -38.79
C SER A 6 17.23 7.65 -37.45
N ALA A 7 16.09 8.28 -37.25
CA ALA A 7 15.63 8.65 -35.93
C ALA A 7 15.32 7.34 -35.17
N ASN A 8 16.14 7.02 -34.16
CA ASN A 8 15.71 6.12 -33.11
C ASN A 8 14.68 6.91 -32.29
N GLU A 9 13.39 6.64 -32.51
CA GLU A 9 12.36 7.00 -31.55
C GLU A 9 12.61 6.19 -30.27
N GLU A 10 13.08 6.86 -29.21
CA GLU A 10 13.01 6.30 -27.87
C GLU A 10 11.53 6.10 -27.52
N ALA A 11 11.05 4.86 -27.67
CA ALA A 11 9.74 4.46 -27.16
C ALA A 11 9.61 4.94 -25.71
N SER A 12 8.53 5.66 -25.43
CA SER A 12 8.27 6.26 -24.13
C SER A 12 8.30 5.18 -23.03
N SER A 13 8.68 5.53 -21.80
CA SER A 13 8.68 4.58 -20.67
C SER A 13 7.29 3.97 -20.39
N GLU A 14 6.22 4.58 -20.92
CA GLU A 14 4.84 4.07 -20.83
C GLU A 14 4.66 2.75 -21.61
N ASP A 15 5.36 2.56 -22.73
CA ASP A 15 5.24 1.36 -23.58
C ASP A 15 5.94 0.12 -23.01
N LYS A 16 6.50 0.23 -21.80
CA LYS A 16 7.35 -0.80 -21.19
C LYS A 16 6.71 -1.50 -20.01
N CYS A 17 5.75 -0.90 -19.32
CA CYS A 17 5.11 -1.52 -18.17
C CYS A 17 3.66 -1.88 -18.46
N GLN A 18 3.24 -3.06 -18.01
CA GLN A 18 1.88 -3.55 -18.25
C GLN A 18 1.34 -4.36 -17.08
N VAL A 19 0.02 -4.30 -16.90
CA VAL A 19 -0.72 -5.26 -16.07
C VAL A 19 -0.78 -6.60 -16.82
N ALA A 20 -0.50 -7.70 -16.12
CA ALA A 20 -0.63 -9.04 -16.68
C ALA A 20 -2.10 -9.37 -17.00
N ALA A 21 -2.33 -10.11 -18.09
CA ALA A 21 -3.69 -10.41 -18.56
C ALA A 21 -4.46 -11.39 -17.66
N ALA A 22 -3.75 -12.30 -16.98
CA ALA A 22 -4.32 -13.31 -16.12
C ALA A 22 -4.13 -12.98 -14.64
N GLU A 23 -5.03 -13.50 -13.81
CA GLU A 23 -4.78 -13.59 -12.37
C GLU A 23 -3.52 -14.43 -12.11
N HIS A 24 -2.67 -13.91 -11.23
CA HIS A 24 -1.50 -14.62 -10.73
C HIS A 24 -1.88 -15.63 -9.65
N PHE A 25 -2.83 -15.27 -8.78
CA PHE A 25 -3.46 -16.19 -7.84
C PHE A 25 -4.86 -15.72 -7.44
N ILE A 26 -5.66 -16.66 -6.95
CA ILE A 26 -6.89 -16.42 -6.19
C ILE A 26 -6.73 -17.20 -4.89
N HIS A 27 -6.90 -16.54 -3.75
CA HIS A 27 -6.75 -17.15 -2.45
C HIS A 27 -8.03 -17.90 -2.07
N ASP A 28 -7.91 -19.13 -1.57
CA ASP A 28 -9.06 -19.97 -1.24
C ASP A 28 -9.86 -19.46 -0.03
N ALA A 29 -9.19 -18.77 0.90
CA ALA A 29 -9.86 -18.17 2.05
C ALA A 29 -10.38 -16.76 1.71
N PRO A 30 -11.64 -16.43 2.06
CA PRO A 30 -12.18 -15.09 1.89
C PRO A 30 -11.45 -14.09 2.79
N GLY A 31 -11.39 -12.84 2.35
CA GLY A 31 -10.74 -11.78 3.10
C GLY A 31 -10.69 -10.45 2.37
N THR A 32 -10.39 -9.42 3.14
CA THR A 32 -10.30 -8.03 2.66
C THR A 32 -8.97 -7.38 3.08
N TYR A 33 -8.69 -6.23 2.49
CA TYR A 33 -7.53 -5.38 2.79
C TYR A 33 -6.18 -6.13 2.76
N PRO A 34 -5.85 -6.85 1.68
CA PRO A 34 -4.60 -7.61 1.63
C PRO A 34 -3.36 -6.69 1.63
N ARG A 35 -2.34 -7.03 2.40
CA ARG A 35 -1.00 -6.42 2.35
C ARG A 35 0.09 -7.47 2.25
N LEU A 36 1.08 -7.19 1.41
CA LEU A 36 2.17 -8.09 1.09
C LEU A 36 3.46 -7.66 1.77
N CYS A 37 4.27 -8.62 2.22
CA CYS A 37 5.62 -8.37 2.72
C CYS A 37 6.57 -9.46 2.21
N ARG A 38 7.57 -9.07 1.42
CA ARG A 38 8.62 -9.99 1.00
C ARG A 38 9.67 -10.08 2.10
N LEU A 39 9.95 -11.29 2.55
CA LEU A 39 10.94 -11.59 3.58
C LEU A 39 12.33 -11.78 2.97
N SER A 40 13.34 -11.66 3.82
CA SER A 40 14.76 -11.81 3.49
C SER A 40 15.13 -13.20 2.94
N ASP A 41 14.38 -14.23 3.32
CA ASP A 41 14.50 -15.60 2.78
C ASP A 41 13.87 -15.78 1.39
N GLY A 42 13.28 -14.71 0.83
CA GLY A 42 12.64 -14.70 -0.47
C GLY A 42 11.17 -15.11 -0.47
N SER A 43 10.64 -15.62 0.65
CA SER A 43 9.21 -15.89 0.81
C SER A 43 8.40 -14.60 0.90
N VAL A 44 7.08 -14.71 0.68
CA VAL A 44 6.16 -13.58 0.72
C VAL A 44 5.04 -13.87 1.70
N LEU A 45 4.81 -12.97 2.65
CA LEU A 45 3.63 -12.97 3.50
C LEU A 45 2.51 -12.16 2.84
N CYS A 46 1.28 -12.63 2.98
CA CYS A 46 0.05 -11.90 2.67
C CYS A 46 -0.79 -11.82 3.95
N GLY A 47 -0.93 -10.62 4.51
CA GLY A 47 -1.83 -10.34 5.61
C GLY A 47 -3.18 -9.86 5.09
N PHE A 48 -4.29 -10.29 5.69
CA PHE A 48 -5.64 -9.86 5.32
C PHE A 48 -6.61 -10.03 6.49
N THR A 49 -7.73 -9.32 6.44
CA THR A 49 -8.80 -9.41 7.43
C THR A 49 -9.84 -10.44 6.96
N SER A 50 -10.16 -11.42 7.80
CA SER A 50 -11.31 -12.30 7.61
C SER A 50 -12.39 -12.05 8.66
N PHE A 51 -13.61 -12.45 8.34
CA PHE A 51 -14.78 -12.30 9.21
C PHE A 51 -15.28 -13.68 9.62
N GLU A 52 -15.28 -13.95 10.92
CA GLU A 52 -15.78 -15.20 11.47
C GLU A 52 -17.33 -15.19 11.55
N PRO A 53 -17.99 -16.37 11.55
CA PRO A 53 -19.45 -16.45 11.63
C PRO A 53 -20.07 -15.79 12.88
N ASP A 54 -19.29 -15.66 13.95
CA ASP A 54 -19.70 -14.99 15.21
C ASP A 54 -19.48 -13.47 15.19
N GLY A 55 -19.05 -12.92 14.05
CA GLY A 55 -18.81 -11.49 13.84
C GLY A 55 -17.40 -11.03 14.25
N GLN A 56 -16.55 -11.91 14.77
CA GLN A 56 -15.17 -11.54 15.07
C GLN A 56 -14.38 -11.24 13.80
N ARG A 57 -13.52 -10.23 13.88
CA ARG A 57 -12.54 -9.91 12.85
C ARG A 57 -11.21 -10.56 13.19
N VAL A 58 -10.58 -11.21 12.22
CA VAL A 58 -9.33 -11.94 12.39
C VAL A 58 -8.32 -11.47 11.36
N LEU A 59 -7.15 -11.02 11.83
CA LEU A 59 -6.02 -10.67 10.98
C LEU A 59 -5.19 -11.92 10.69
N ARG A 60 -5.38 -12.50 9.52
CA ARG A 60 -4.72 -13.73 9.08
C ARG A 60 -3.45 -13.42 8.30
N ILE A 61 -2.48 -14.34 8.37
CA ILE A 61 -1.28 -14.36 7.55
C ILE A 61 -1.28 -15.65 6.74
N ALA A 62 -1.06 -15.51 5.44
CA ALA A 62 -0.67 -16.60 4.56
C ALA A 62 0.75 -16.39 4.04
N ARG A 63 1.45 -17.46 3.66
CA ARG A 63 2.84 -17.43 3.17
C ARG A 63 2.97 -18.16 1.84
N SER A 64 3.72 -17.55 0.93
CA SER A 64 4.17 -18.13 -0.32
C SER A 64 5.67 -18.35 -0.30
N VAL A 65 6.11 -19.49 -0.86
CA VAL A 65 7.53 -19.84 -1.06
C VAL A 65 7.87 -20.10 -2.54
N ASP A 66 6.94 -19.80 -3.45
CA ASP A 66 7.01 -20.16 -4.88
C ASP A 66 6.92 -18.95 -5.82
N GLY A 67 7.31 -17.78 -5.32
CA GLY A 67 7.22 -16.51 -6.06
C GLY A 67 5.82 -15.90 -6.04
N ALA A 68 5.11 -16.03 -4.91
CA ALA A 68 3.75 -15.54 -4.70
C ALA A 68 2.70 -16.15 -5.63
N ARG A 69 2.94 -17.38 -6.13
CA ARG A 69 1.98 -18.09 -7.00
C ARG A 69 0.91 -18.80 -6.19
N THR A 70 1.30 -19.39 -5.07
CA THR A 70 0.38 -20.00 -4.11
C THR A 70 0.69 -19.54 -2.70
N PHE A 71 -0.35 -19.46 -1.87
CA PHE A 71 -0.27 -19.04 -0.47
C PHE A 71 -0.90 -20.10 0.42
N ALA A 72 -0.20 -20.47 1.49
CA ALA A 72 -0.71 -21.39 2.52
C ALA A 72 -0.90 -20.63 3.84
N PRO A 73 -1.86 -21.02 4.71
CA PRO A 73 -2.01 -20.44 6.04
C PRO A 73 -0.69 -20.47 6.82
N GLN A 74 -0.36 -19.35 7.49
CA GLN A 74 0.90 -19.18 8.21
C GLN A 74 0.68 -18.82 9.68
N GLY A 75 -0.25 -17.90 9.98
CA GLY A 75 -0.50 -17.46 11.36
C GLY A 75 -1.69 -16.52 11.50
N GLU A 76 -1.99 -16.15 12.74
CA GLU A 76 -3.04 -15.20 13.13
C GLU A 76 -2.39 -14.11 13.98
N VAL A 77 -2.48 -12.85 13.56
CA VAL A 77 -1.86 -11.71 14.27
C VAL A 77 -2.70 -11.30 15.46
N ALA A 78 -4.01 -11.19 15.24
CA ALA A 78 -4.97 -10.72 16.22
C ALA A 78 -6.38 -11.19 15.83
N ARG A 79 -7.23 -11.26 16.85
CA ARG A 79 -8.65 -11.55 16.76
C ARG A 79 -9.37 -10.63 17.73
N SER A 80 -10.43 -9.97 17.27
CA SER A 80 -11.16 -9.00 18.07
C SER A 80 -12.66 -9.04 17.74
N SER A 81 -13.49 -8.81 18.76
CA SER A 81 -14.90 -8.47 18.59
C SER A 81 -15.11 -6.97 18.32
N GLY A 82 -14.06 -6.17 18.45
CA GLY A 82 -14.05 -4.75 18.07
C GLY A 82 -13.73 -4.54 16.59
N ASP A 83 -13.39 -3.31 16.23
CA ASP A 83 -13.01 -2.97 14.86
C ASP A 83 -11.50 -3.17 14.63
N CYS A 84 -11.16 -4.38 14.19
CA CYS A 84 -9.80 -4.81 13.88
C CYS A 84 -9.60 -5.03 12.37
N ASP A 85 -8.71 -4.26 11.74
CA ASP A 85 -8.51 -4.27 10.28
C ASP A 85 -7.20 -3.56 9.87
N ASN A 86 -7.01 -3.34 8.56
CA ASN A 86 -5.96 -2.51 7.97
C ASN A 86 -4.52 -2.94 8.33
N ILE A 87 -4.25 -4.25 8.28
CA ILE A 87 -2.92 -4.77 8.57
C ILE A 87 -1.86 -4.20 7.62
N SER A 88 -0.67 -3.88 8.14
CA SER A 88 0.54 -3.53 7.40
C SER A 88 1.71 -4.35 7.95
N LEU A 89 2.56 -4.84 7.07
CA LEU A 89 3.62 -5.80 7.39
C LEU A 89 5.00 -5.26 7.01
N LEU A 90 5.98 -5.43 7.89
CA LEU A 90 7.37 -5.03 7.64
C LEU A 90 8.34 -6.02 8.28
N GLU A 91 9.25 -6.60 7.49
CA GLU A 91 10.39 -7.31 8.03
C GLU A 91 11.48 -6.32 8.47
N LEU A 92 11.95 -6.49 9.71
CA LEU A 92 13.20 -5.89 10.18
C LEU A 92 14.26 -6.99 10.15
N PRO A 93 15.31 -6.85 9.31
CA PRO A 93 16.32 -7.89 9.21
C PRO A 93 17.09 -8.06 10.52
N ALA A 94 17.80 -9.18 10.62
CA ALA A 94 18.78 -9.38 11.66
C ALA A 94 19.90 -8.33 11.52
N ASP A 95 20.41 -7.87 12.65
CA ASP A 95 21.63 -7.07 12.74
C ASP A 95 22.61 -7.74 13.71
N ARG A 96 23.70 -7.06 14.09
CA ARG A 96 24.72 -7.65 14.96
C ARG A 96 24.17 -8.10 16.32
N ASP A 97 23.15 -7.40 16.83
CA ASP A 97 22.67 -7.54 18.20
C ASP A 97 21.23 -8.08 18.29
N SER A 98 20.57 -8.30 17.15
CA SER A 98 19.18 -8.76 17.11
C SER A 98 18.86 -9.68 15.94
N SER A 99 17.93 -10.62 16.19
CA SER A 99 17.39 -11.50 15.14
C SER A 99 16.39 -10.78 14.25
N ALA A 100 16.16 -11.31 13.05
CA ALA A 100 15.11 -10.81 12.17
C ALA A 100 13.74 -10.96 12.84
N ILE A 101 12.89 -9.95 12.70
CA ILE A 101 11.50 -9.98 13.16
C ILE A 101 10.60 -9.44 12.07
N VAL A 102 9.34 -9.83 12.08
CA VAL A 102 8.29 -9.22 11.27
C VAL A 102 7.40 -8.39 12.19
N LEU A 103 7.14 -7.15 11.83
CA LEU A 103 6.15 -6.29 12.48
C LEU A 103 4.83 -6.36 11.72
N ALA A 104 3.72 -6.34 12.47
CA ALA A 104 2.37 -6.14 11.96
C ALA A 104 1.74 -4.95 12.68
N ALA A 105 1.49 -3.86 11.96
CA ALA A 105 0.71 -2.73 12.46
C ALA A 105 -0.72 -2.82 11.94
N PHE A 106 -1.71 -2.49 12.75
CA PHE A 106 -3.12 -2.61 12.37
C PHE A 106 -4.02 -1.72 13.22
N ARG A 107 -5.23 -1.49 12.72
CA ARG A 107 -6.32 -0.81 13.41
C ARG A 107 -6.92 -1.74 14.47
N ASN A 108 -7.15 -1.26 15.69
CA ASN A 108 -7.72 -2.07 16.77
C ASN A 108 -8.56 -1.24 17.74
N HIS A 109 -9.81 -0.98 17.35
CA HIS A 109 -10.69 -0.07 18.07
C HIS A 109 -11.68 -0.81 18.96
N ASP A 110 -11.95 -0.23 20.13
CA ASP A 110 -13.03 -0.70 21.00
C ASP A 110 -14.37 -0.18 20.47
N LEU A 111 -15.40 -1.01 20.59
CA LEU A 111 -16.77 -0.67 20.26
C LEU A 111 -17.64 -0.76 21.51
N ASP A 112 -18.65 0.12 21.61
CA ASP A 112 -19.73 -0.02 22.58
C ASP A 112 -20.73 -1.12 22.18
N ALA A 113 -21.75 -1.35 23.00
CA ALA A 113 -22.79 -2.34 22.76
C ALA A 113 -23.65 -2.06 21.51
N GLN A 114 -23.60 -0.83 20.98
CA GLN A 114 -24.30 -0.41 19.77
C GLN A 114 -23.38 -0.49 18.52
N GLY A 115 -22.13 -0.90 18.70
CA GLY A 115 -21.13 -1.00 17.63
C GLY A 115 -20.44 0.33 17.30
N SER A 116 -20.59 1.36 18.14
CA SER A 116 -19.94 2.66 17.93
C SER A 116 -18.52 2.65 18.50
N PRO A 117 -17.51 3.20 17.79
CA PRO A 117 -16.16 3.29 18.32
C PRO A 117 -16.07 4.15 19.58
N THR A 118 -15.41 3.63 20.61
CA THR A 118 -15.19 4.35 21.90
C THR A 118 -13.73 4.70 22.13
N PHE A 119 -12.81 3.91 21.56
CA PHE A 119 -11.38 4.12 21.72
C PHE A 119 -10.62 3.62 20.49
N PHE A 120 -9.70 4.44 20.00
CA PHE A 120 -9.01 4.24 18.74
C PHE A 120 -7.55 3.91 18.96
N ARG A 121 -7.01 2.90 18.24
CA ARG A 121 -5.61 2.49 18.36
C ARG A 121 -5.01 2.08 17.02
N ILE A 122 -3.72 2.39 16.87
CA ILE A 122 -2.82 1.71 15.94
C ILE A 122 -1.94 0.77 16.75
N THR A 123 -2.28 -0.52 16.72
CA THR A 123 -1.56 -1.58 17.45
C THR A 123 -0.44 -2.14 16.61
N VAL A 124 0.68 -2.47 17.25
CA VAL A 124 1.83 -3.15 16.63
C VAL A 124 2.09 -4.47 17.37
N CYS A 125 2.09 -5.56 16.62
CA CYS A 125 2.57 -6.87 17.05
C CYS A 125 3.88 -7.22 16.35
N GLN A 126 4.64 -8.13 16.94
CA GLN A 126 5.86 -8.69 16.33
C GLN A 126 5.78 -10.21 16.21
N SER A 127 6.53 -10.76 15.26
CA SER A 127 6.79 -12.18 15.09
C SER A 127 8.29 -12.41 14.95
N ALA A 128 8.81 -13.40 15.68
CA ALA A 128 10.23 -13.81 15.61
C ALA A 128 10.42 -15.13 14.83
N ASP A 129 9.36 -15.69 14.25
CA ASP A 129 9.35 -17.02 13.62
C ASP A 129 8.78 -17.01 12.19
N GLY A 130 8.91 -15.86 11.51
CA GLY A 130 8.46 -15.69 10.12
C GLY A 130 6.94 -15.59 9.98
N GLY A 131 6.25 -15.06 10.99
CA GLY A 131 4.81 -14.81 10.98
C GLY A 131 3.94 -15.99 11.45
N ARG A 132 4.52 -17.02 12.09
CA ARG A 132 3.75 -18.16 12.62
C ARG A 132 3.05 -17.82 13.93
N SER A 133 3.78 -17.17 14.83
CA SER A 133 3.25 -16.65 16.09
C SER A 133 3.51 -15.16 16.23
N TRP A 134 2.61 -14.48 16.94
CA TRP A 134 2.60 -13.04 17.10
C TRP A 134 2.42 -12.67 18.57
N THR A 135 3.14 -11.64 19.02
CA THR A 135 3.01 -11.06 20.35
C THR A 135 2.79 -9.57 20.24
N PHE A 136 1.89 -9.03 21.07
CA PHE A 136 1.75 -7.59 21.25
C PHE A 136 3.12 -6.96 21.55
N LEU A 137 3.41 -5.85 20.86
CA LEU A 137 4.65 -5.10 21.04
C LEU A 137 4.38 -3.73 21.66
N ALA A 138 3.50 -2.95 21.03
CA ALA A 138 3.19 -1.59 21.45
C ALA A 138 1.86 -1.10 20.86
N GLN A 139 1.32 -0.04 21.46
CA GLN A 139 0.43 0.88 20.74
C GLN A 139 1.31 1.97 20.15
N ALA A 140 1.30 2.12 18.83
CA ALA A 140 2.08 3.17 18.16
C ALA A 140 1.44 4.55 18.37
N PHE A 141 0.11 4.58 18.38
CA PHE A 141 -0.67 5.74 18.73
C PHE A 141 -2.07 5.31 19.17
N GLU A 142 -2.70 6.10 20.03
CA GLU A 142 -4.05 5.87 20.51
C GLU A 142 -4.75 7.18 20.86
N ASN A 143 -6.08 7.20 20.76
CA ASN A 143 -6.90 8.34 21.12
C ASN A 143 -8.31 7.91 21.54
N SER A 144 -8.94 8.69 22.40
CA SER A 144 -10.37 8.54 22.70
C SER A 144 -11.23 9.03 21.53
N ALA A 145 -12.46 8.54 21.46
CA ALA A 145 -13.48 9.06 20.57
C ALA A 145 -13.67 10.60 20.67
N PRO A 146 -14.10 11.28 19.59
CA PRO A 146 -14.84 10.72 18.44
C PRO A 146 -14.02 10.48 17.17
N PHE A 147 -12.79 10.96 17.07
CA PHE A 147 -12.07 10.98 15.80
C PHE A 147 -11.12 9.79 15.64
N GLY A 148 -11.23 9.14 14.47
CA GLY A 148 -10.60 7.85 14.24
C GLY A 148 -9.13 7.87 13.83
N LEU A 149 -8.53 6.70 13.95
CA LEU A 149 -7.18 6.38 13.49
C LEU A 149 -7.27 5.23 12.49
N TRP A 150 -6.62 5.38 11.34
CA TRP A 150 -6.83 4.50 10.19
C TRP A 150 -5.54 4.15 9.44
N GLU A 151 -5.62 3.09 8.63
CA GLU A 151 -4.66 2.68 7.61
C GLU A 151 -3.16 2.86 7.94
N PRO A 152 -2.61 2.08 8.90
CA PRO A 152 -1.19 2.11 9.14
C PRO A 152 -0.39 1.65 7.92
N PHE A 153 0.74 2.30 7.67
CA PHE A 153 1.73 1.91 6.67
C PHE A 153 3.13 1.91 7.30
N LEU A 154 3.75 0.74 7.37
CA LEU A 154 5.10 0.57 7.90
C LEU A 154 6.16 0.68 6.80
N ARG A 155 7.25 1.38 7.10
CA ARG A 155 8.50 1.27 6.35
C ARG A 155 9.72 1.33 7.25
N ARG A 156 10.85 0.84 6.73
CA ARG A 156 12.16 1.01 7.33
C ARG A 156 12.88 2.19 6.68
N SER A 157 13.39 3.11 7.49
CA SER A 157 14.23 4.21 7.03
C SER A 157 15.64 3.72 6.64
N ARG A 158 16.42 4.55 5.96
CA ARG A 158 17.83 4.27 5.61
C ARG A 158 18.71 4.07 6.85
N LEU A 159 18.36 4.72 7.96
CA LEU A 159 19.04 4.55 9.25
C LEU A 159 18.55 3.32 10.02
N GLY A 160 17.58 2.58 9.48
CA GLY A 160 17.02 1.38 10.10
C GLY A 160 15.92 1.65 11.12
N HIS A 161 15.51 2.91 11.31
CA HIS A 161 14.36 3.27 12.14
C HIS A 161 13.06 2.77 11.49
N VAL A 162 12.06 2.48 12.31
CA VAL A 162 10.72 2.15 11.82
C VAL A 162 9.93 3.43 11.71
N GLN A 163 9.42 3.73 10.53
CA GLN A 163 8.45 4.81 10.31
C GLN A 163 7.08 4.17 10.11
N LEU A 164 6.10 4.65 10.85
CA LEU A 164 4.70 4.26 10.71
C LEU A 164 3.90 5.50 10.36
N PHE A 165 3.29 5.46 9.17
CA PHE A 165 2.33 6.46 8.74
C PHE A 165 0.91 5.96 9.04
N PHE A 166 -0.02 6.84 9.37
CA PHE A 166 -1.43 6.50 9.57
C PHE A 166 -2.30 7.72 9.29
N SER A 167 -3.58 7.51 9.02
CA SER A 167 -4.55 8.60 8.87
C SER A 167 -5.16 8.94 10.23
N GLN A 168 -5.22 10.22 10.59
CA GLN A 168 -5.87 10.69 11.81
C GLN A 168 -7.00 11.65 11.44
N GLU A 169 -8.22 11.35 11.84
CA GLU A 169 -9.31 12.31 11.72
C GLU A 169 -9.16 13.41 12.78
N LEU A 170 -9.44 14.64 12.36
CA LEU A 170 -9.52 15.81 13.22
C LEU A 170 -10.96 16.37 13.23
N GLU A 171 -11.70 16.13 12.15
CA GLU A 171 -13.14 16.28 12.06
C GLU A 171 -13.70 15.41 10.91
N ALA A 172 -15.02 15.39 10.69
CA ALA A 172 -15.61 14.58 9.62
C ALA A 172 -15.05 14.86 8.21
N ALA A 173 -14.62 16.09 7.92
CA ALA A 173 -14.06 16.50 6.62
C ALA A 173 -12.57 16.81 6.66
N ASP A 174 -11.90 16.55 7.80
CA ASP A 174 -10.50 16.89 8.06
C ASP A 174 -9.78 15.65 8.59
N GLN A 175 -8.82 15.15 7.82
CA GLN A 175 -8.00 13.99 8.12
C GLN A 175 -6.58 14.25 7.62
N ASP A 176 -5.63 14.12 8.53
CA ASP A 176 -4.21 14.29 8.27
C ASP A 176 -3.52 12.95 8.12
N THR A 177 -2.48 12.91 7.27
CA THR A 177 -1.49 11.82 7.32
C THR A 177 -0.49 12.14 8.43
N MET A 178 -0.39 11.26 9.42
CA MET A 178 0.52 11.38 10.55
C MET A 178 1.70 10.42 10.42
N LEU A 179 2.84 10.78 11.00
CA LEU A 179 4.04 9.94 11.12
C LEU A 179 4.45 9.80 12.58
N VAL A 180 4.67 8.57 13.01
CA VAL A 180 5.41 8.23 14.24
C VAL A 180 6.64 7.40 13.90
N VAL A 181 7.71 7.59 14.67
CA VAL A 181 9.00 6.92 14.43
C VAL A 181 9.42 6.13 15.65
N SER A 182 9.86 4.90 15.43
CA SER A 182 10.50 4.07 16.44
C SER A 182 11.99 3.89 16.12
N LEU A 183 12.82 4.14 17.13
CA LEU A 183 14.28 3.97 17.08
C LEU A 183 14.73 2.61 17.63
N ASP A 184 13.80 1.83 18.19
CA ASP A 184 14.06 0.62 18.96
C ASP A 184 13.27 -0.59 18.47
N ARG A 185 13.10 -0.66 17.13
CA ARG A 185 12.48 -1.78 16.40
C ARG A 185 10.99 -1.97 16.72
N GLY A 186 10.26 -0.88 16.95
CA GLY A 186 8.81 -0.84 17.14
C GLY A 186 8.33 -0.88 18.61
N ARG A 187 9.25 -0.83 19.59
CA ARG A 187 8.91 -0.94 21.02
C ARG A 187 8.39 0.37 21.59
N THR A 188 9.00 1.49 21.21
CA THR A 188 8.56 2.83 21.58
C THR A 188 8.41 3.71 20.35
N TRP A 189 7.56 4.72 20.43
CA TRP A 189 7.20 5.59 19.31
C TRP A 189 7.30 7.05 19.71
N SER A 190 7.73 7.90 18.77
CA SER A 190 7.74 9.35 18.93
C SER A 190 6.31 9.92 19.07
N ALA A 191 6.21 11.19 19.47
CA ALA A 191 4.97 11.94 19.23
C ALA A 191 4.66 11.99 17.72
N PRO A 192 3.37 12.02 17.34
CA PRO A 192 2.96 12.08 15.94
C PRO A 192 3.26 13.46 15.34
N VAL A 193 3.68 13.47 14.07
CA VAL A 193 3.89 14.68 13.27
C VAL A 193 3.03 14.59 12.02
N ALA A 194 2.28 15.64 11.72
CA ALA A 194 1.51 15.71 10.48
C ALA A 194 2.45 15.87 9.27
N VAL A 195 2.20 15.06 8.24
CA VAL A 195 3.01 14.97 7.00
C VAL A 195 2.31 15.70 5.86
N THR A 196 1.00 15.48 5.72
CA THR A 196 0.12 16.14 4.75
C THR A 196 -1.23 16.43 5.40
N GLY A 197 -1.98 17.37 4.84
CA GLY A 197 -3.29 17.79 5.35
C GLY A 197 -3.22 18.90 6.39
N ALA A 198 -2.10 19.04 7.11
CA ALA A 198 -1.96 20.01 8.20
C ALA A 198 -2.40 21.44 7.83
N GLY A 199 -3.45 21.93 8.50
CA GLY A 199 -4.02 23.26 8.27
C GLY A 199 -4.87 23.38 7.00
N GLU A 200 -5.12 22.28 6.31
CA GLU A 200 -6.03 22.14 5.18
C GLU A 200 -7.26 21.33 5.62
N ARG A 201 -8.47 21.72 5.19
CA ARG A 201 -9.70 20.96 5.50
C ARG A 201 -9.94 19.88 4.44
N LEU A 202 -9.10 18.86 4.45
CA LEU A 202 -9.04 17.78 3.45
C LEU A 202 -9.12 16.42 4.12
N ARG A 203 -9.47 15.39 3.36
CA ARG A 203 -9.31 14.00 3.81
C ARG A 203 -8.10 13.36 3.15
N ASP A 204 -6.92 13.57 3.71
CA ASP A 204 -5.68 12.95 3.27
C ASP A 204 -5.47 11.61 4.00
N GLY A 205 -5.07 10.56 3.29
CA GLY A 205 -4.83 9.27 3.93
C GLY A 205 -4.42 8.13 3.00
N MET A 206 -4.52 6.91 3.53
CA MET A 206 -4.22 5.65 2.83
C MET A 206 -2.86 5.64 2.13
N VAL A 207 -1.83 6.12 2.82
CA VAL A 207 -0.54 6.37 2.15
C VAL A 207 0.19 5.08 1.77
N GLY A 208 0.99 5.18 0.72
CA GLY A 208 2.03 4.22 0.39
C GLY A 208 3.32 4.94 0.05
N VAL A 209 4.47 4.37 0.40
CA VAL A 209 5.78 4.98 0.14
C VAL A 209 6.71 3.99 -0.57
N ALA A 210 7.29 4.41 -1.69
CA ALA A 210 8.29 3.64 -2.43
C ALA A 210 9.61 4.41 -2.55
N SER A 211 10.73 3.69 -2.44
CA SER A 211 12.05 4.24 -2.75
C SER A 211 12.34 4.17 -4.25
N THR A 212 12.94 5.21 -4.79
CA THR A 212 13.37 5.31 -6.19
C THR A 212 14.65 6.18 -6.29
N ARG A 213 15.04 6.56 -7.50
CA ARG A 213 16.11 7.52 -7.76
C ARG A 213 15.60 8.66 -8.64
N ASP A 214 16.04 9.87 -8.30
CA ASP A 214 16.00 11.02 -9.19
C ASP A 214 17.41 11.26 -9.72
N ARG A 215 17.66 10.81 -10.95
CA ARG A 215 19.01 10.70 -11.51
C ARG A 215 19.93 9.87 -10.61
N SER A 216 20.91 10.49 -9.96
CA SER A 216 21.84 9.83 -9.03
C SER A 216 21.42 9.92 -7.56
N ARG A 217 20.40 10.73 -7.24
CA ARG A 217 19.96 10.99 -5.87
C ARG A 217 18.88 10.01 -5.44
N ASP A 218 19.01 9.44 -4.25
CA ASP A 218 17.95 8.62 -3.67
C ASP A 218 16.72 9.50 -3.36
N ALA A 219 15.54 8.98 -3.67
CA ALA A 219 14.28 9.65 -3.43
C ALA A 219 13.24 8.69 -2.87
N LEU A 220 12.26 9.23 -2.15
CA LEU A 220 11.03 8.55 -1.80
C LEU A 220 9.87 9.22 -2.54
N VAL A 221 8.91 8.42 -2.98
CA VAL A 221 7.62 8.89 -3.47
C VAL A 221 6.56 8.36 -2.53
N MET A 222 5.84 9.27 -1.88
CA MET A 222 4.63 8.95 -1.14
C MET A 222 3.43 9.23 -2.03
N VAL A 223 2.53 8.26 -2.14
CA VAL A 223 1.19 8.44 -2.73
C VAL A 223 0.16 8.49 -1.61
N LEU A 224 -0.91 9.23 -1.84
CA LEU A 224 -2.02 9.38 -0.91
C LEU A 224 -3.32 9.65 -1.66
N GLU A 225 -4.44 9.30 -1.04
CA GLU A 225 -5.73 9.85 -1.46
C GLU A 225 -5.97 11.20 -0.81
N THR A 226 -6.72 12.06 -1.50
CA THR A 226 -7.10 13.39 -1.01
C THR A 226 -8.37 13.91 -1.66
N THR A 227 -9.11 14.77 -0.95
CA THR A 227 -10.34 15.43 -1.43
C THR A 227 -10.10 16.83 -2.00
N ARG A 228 -8.85 17.21 -2.34
CA ARG A 228 -8.51 18.53 -2.92
C ARG A 228 -9.28 18.89 -4.19
N ARG A 229 -9.91 17.91 -4.84
CA ARG A 229 -10.69 18.06 -6.08
C ARG A 229 -12.19 17.85 -5.87
N GLY A 230 -12.67 17.86 -4.62
CA GLY A 230 -14.06 17.63 -4.24
C GLY A 230 -14.40 16.14 -4.04
N THR A 231 -14.00 15.28 -4.96
CA THR A 231 -13.99 13.82 -4.80
C THR A 231 -12.59 13.31 -4.46
N PHE A 232 -12.47 12.06 -4.03
CA PHE A 232 -11.16 11.46 -3.82
C PHE A 232 -10.38 11.40 -5.14
N SER A 233 -9.13 11.84 -5.07
CA SER A 233 -8.14 11.75 -6.14
C SER A 233 -6.80 11.32 -5.55
N ILE A 234 -5.88 10.89 -6.40
CA ILE A 234 -4.57 10.39 -5.98
C ILE A 234 -3.52 11.42 -6.32
N GLU A 235 -2.78 11.82 -5.30
CA GLU A 235 -1.63 12.70 -5.42
C GLU A 235 -0.38 12.01 -4.90
N CYS A 236 0.77 12.57 -5.23
CA CYS A 236 2.05 12.17 -4.65
C CYS A 236 2.88 13.37 -4.25
N VAL A 237 3.83 13.10 -3.35
CA VAL A 237 4.89 14.03 -2.94
C VAL A 237 6.23 13.30 -2.95
N VAL A 238 7.30 14.04 -3.22
CA VAL A 238 8.67 13.50 -3.31
C VAL A 238 9.49 13.98 -2.11
N SER A 239 10.18 13.06 -1.46
CA SER A 239 11.15 13.36 -0.40
C SER A 239 12.56 12.93 -0.82
N TYR A 240 13.55 13.69 -0.37
CA TYR A 240 14.97 13.39 -0.61
C TYR A 240 15.79 13.26 0.68
N ASP A 241 15.13 13.34 1.83
CA ASP A 241 15.70 13.28 3.17
C ASP A 241 15.06 12.15 3.98
N ASP A 242 14.65 11.09 3.28
CA ASP A 242 14.09 9.86 3.85
C ASP A 242 12.75 10.05 4.59
N GLY A 243 11.94 10.98 4.09
CA GLY A 243 10.60 11.27 4.58
C GLY A 243 10.55 12.30 5.71
N ALA A 244 11.65 13.04 5.95
CA ALA A 244 11.65 14.12 6.93
C ALA A 244 10.95 15.37 6.37
N THR A 245 11.12 15.66 5.08
CA THR A 245 10.38 16.70 4.36
C THR A 245 9.91 16.19 2.99
N PHE A 246 8.83 16.78 2.50
CA PHE A 246 8.19 16.44 1.23
C PHE A 246 8.02 17.69 0.37
N GLY A 247 8.25 17.54 -0.94
CA GLY A 247 8.06 18.60 -1.92
C GLY A 247 6.59 18.86 -2.25
N SER A 248 6.35 19.63 -3.30
CA SER A 248 4.99 19.98 -3.75
C SER A 248 4.21 18.76 -4.26
N ARG A 249 2.90 18.78 -4.01
CA ARG A 249 1.94 17.77 -4.47
C ARG A 249 1.87 17.71 -6.00
N GLN A 250 1.83 16.51 -6.54
CA GLN A 250 1.65 16.20 -7.96
C GLN A 250 0.47 15.25 -8.14
N THR A 251 -0.35 15.45 -9.16
CA THR A 251 -1.44 14.51 -9.47
C THR A 251 -0.88 13.21 -10.02
N VAL A 252 -1.25 12.09 -9.41
CA VAL A 252 -1.02 10.74 -9.94
C VAL A 252 -2.19 10.33 -10.81
N TYR A 253 -3.41 10.51 -10.28
CA TYR A 253 -4.64 10.17 -10.98
C TYR A 253 -5.82 10.97 -10.43
N ALA A 254 -6.64 11.50 -11.33
CA ALA A 254 -7.92 12.11 -10.98
C ALA A 254 -8.98 11.56 -11.92
N ALA A 255 -10.01 10.95 -11.36
CA ALA A 255 -11.12 10.44 -12.14
C ALA A 255 -11.95 11.58 -12.75
N SER A 256 -12.76 11.27 -13.76
CA SER A 256 -13.73 12.20 -14.32
C SER A 256 -14.64 12.86 -13.25
N PRO A 257 -15.17 14.07 -13.50
CA PRO A 257 -15.93 14.80 -12.48
C PRO A 257 -17.06 13.99 -11.84
N GLY A 258 -17.12 14.00 -10.51
CA GLY A 258 -18.10 13.23 -9.73
C GLY A 258 -17.72 11.77 -9.48
N ARG A 259 -16.55 11.32 -9.95
CA ARG A 259 -15.97 10.00 -9.69
C ARG A 259 -14.80 10.10 -8.72
N ASN A 260 -14.47 8.98 -8.10
CA ASN A 260 -13.45 8.84 -7.08
C ASN A 260 -12.31 7.96 -7.57
N ALA A 261 -11.11 8.30 -7.10
CA ALA A 261 -9.95 7.43 -7.11
C ALA A 261 -9.26 7.53 -5.75
N GLY A 262 -9.03 6.39 -5.10
CA GLY A 262 -8.58 6.31 -3.71
C GLY A 262 -7.95 4.98 -3.37
N ALA A 263 -7.61 4.80 -2.09
CA ALA A 263 -6.86 3.67 -1.56
C ALA A 263 -5.59 3.33 -2.36
N PRO A 264 -4.71 4.30 -2.66
CA PRO A 264 -3.53 4.03 -3.46
C PRO A 264 -2.49 3.22 -2.69
N GLN A 265 -1.71 2.43 -3.40
CA GLN A 265 -0.47 1.84 -2.93
C GLN A 265 0.59 1.93 -4.02
N ILE A 266 1.87 2.00 -3.63
CA ILE A 266 2.99 2.19 -4.57
C ILE A 266 4.12 1.19 -4.30
N ALA A 267 4.72 0.68 -5.37
CA ALA A 267 5.98 -0.07 -5.32
C ALA A 267 6.92 0.39 -6.43
N SER A 268 8.22 0.18 -6.23
CA SER A 268 9.25 0.44 -7.23
C SER A 268 9.80 -0.85 -7.85
N PHE A 269 10.04 -0.79 -9.15
CA PHE A 269 10.87 -1.75 -9.87
C PHE A 269 12.36 -1.45 -9.61
N PRO A 270 13.28 -2.41 -9.86
CA PRO A 270 14.71 -2.21 -9.64
C PRO A 270 15.35 -1.06 -10.43
N ASP A 271 14.77 -0.67 -11.57
CA ASP A 271 15.23 0.47 -12.37
C ASP A 271 14.71 1.83 -11.87
N GLY A 272 13.94 1.84 -10.77
CA GLY A 272 13.33 3.02 -10.18
C GLY A 272 11.96 3.38 -10.74
N THR A 273 11.49 2.69 -11.79
CA THR A 273 10.12 2.87 -12.30
C THR A 273 9.13 2.53 -11.20
N LEU A 274 8.01 3.26 -11.16
CA LEU A 274 7.00 3.18 -10.12
C LEU A 274 5.72 2.56 -10.68
N ALA A 275 5.06 1.74 -9.88
CA ALA A 275 3.71 1.26 -10.12
C ALA A 275 2.82 1.72 -8.98
N VAL A 276 1.73 2.41 -9.30
CA VAL A 276 0.70 2.83 -8.34
C VAL A 276 -0.57 2.05 -8.66
N VAL A 277 -1.11 1.34 -7.69
CA VAL A 277 -2.40 0.64 -7.77
C VAL A 277 -3.43 1.33 -6.88
N PHE A 278 -4.68 1.36 -7.32
CA PHE A 278 -5.72 2.10 -6.62
C PHE A 278 -7.12 1.65 -7.01
N MET A 279 -8.09 2.03 -6.18
CA MET A 279 -9.52 1.88 -6.44
C MET A 279 -10.04 3.06 -7.26
N THR A 280 -10.96 2.80 -8.19
CA THR A 280 -11.74 3.88 -8.84
C THR A 280 -13.11 3.39 -9.29
N ASP A 281 -14.10 4.28 -9.21
CA ASP A 281 -15.47 4.06 -9.72
C ASP A 281 -15.70 4.75 -11.08
N GLU A 282 -14.64 5.21 -11.76
CA GLU A 282 -14.76 5.98 -12.99
C GLU A 282 -15.41 5.22 -14.15
N ARG A 283 -15.32 3.89 -14.11
CA ARG A 283 -15.93 2.99 -15.10
C ARG A 283 -17.36 2.56 -14.72
N VAL A 284 -17.88 2.98 -13.58
CA VAL A 284 -19.25 2.64 -13.15
C VAL A 284 -20.25 3.39 -14.02
N GLU A 285 -21.05 2.66 -14.80
CA GLU A 285 -22.17 3.24 -15.52
C GLU A 285 -23.28 3.69 -14.55
N GLY A 286 -23.89 4.85 -14.82
CA GLY A 286 -24.96 5.40 -13.97
C GLY A 286 -24.44 6.02 -12.67
N VAL A 287 -25.23 5.88 -11.60
CA VAL A 287 -24.97 6.55 -10.30
C VAL A 287 -23.75 5.90 -9.60
N PRO A 288 -22.72 6.67 -9.23
CA PRO A 288 -21.59 6.16 -8.44
C PRO A 288 -22.05 5.63 -7.09
N ASP A 289 -21.43 4.52 -6.64
CA ASP A 289 -21.60 3.93 -5.32
C ASP A 289 -20.21 3.65 -4.75
N TRP A 290 -19.50 4.74 -4.44
CA TRP A 290 -18.19 4.71 -3.83
C TRP A 290 -18.31 4.36 -2.33
N PRO A 291 -17.46 3.47 -1.78
CA PRO A 291 -16.41 2.70 -2.47
C PRO A 291 -16.88 1.34 -3.03
N ARG A 292 -18.13 0.94 -2.84
CA ARG A 292 -18.63 -0.45 -3.06
C ARG A 292 -18.52 -0.95 -4.50
N LYS A 293 -18.66 -0.08 -5.50
CA LYS A 293 -18.60 -0.45 -6.93
C LYS A 293 -17.27 -0.08 -7.60
N ALA A 294 -16.20 0.11 -6.82
CA ALA A 294 -14.89 0.35 -7.39
C ALA A 294 -14.36 -0.87 -8.18
N GLY A 295 -13.51 -0.60 -9.17
CA GLY A 295 -12.56 -1.57 -9.72
C GLY A 295 -11.13 -1.18 -9.34
N ILE A 296 -10.17 -2.05 -9.62
CA ILE A 296 -8.74 -1.77 -9.37
C ILE A 296 -8.08 -1.32 -10.67
N SER A 297 -7.27 -0.28 -10.58
CA SER A 297 -6.46 0.22 -11.71
C SER A 297 -5.02 0.39 -11.29
N ALA A 298 -4.14 0.47 -12.28
CA ALA A 298 -2.75 0.84 -12.11
C ALA A 298 -2.38 2.00 -13.04
N VAL A 299 -1.45 2.84 -12.58
CA VAL A 299 -0.67 3.72 -13.45
C VAL A 299 0.82 3.48 -13.19
N PHE A 300 1.64 3.71 -14.21
CA PHE A 300 3.08 3.56 -14.13
C PHE A 300 3.75 4.91 -14.30
N GLY A 301 4.81 5.15 -13.55
CA GLY A 301 5.58 6.40 -13.60
C GLY A 301 7.06 6.11 -13.79
N ALA A 302 7.72 6.86 -14.67
CA ALA A 302 9.18 6.84 -14.73
C ALA A 302 9.78 7.31 -13.39
N PRO A 303 11.04 6.95 -13.07
CA PRO A 303 11.74 7.57 -11.96
C PRO A 303 11.65 9.11 -12.04
N PRO A 304 11.52 9.82 -10.91
CA PRO A 304 11.43 11.27 -10.91
C PRO A 304 12.61 11.93 -11.66
N ARG A 305 12.33 13.09 -12.26
CA ARG A 305 13.37 13.98 -12.82
C ARG A 305 13.16 15.39 -12.27
N ASP A 306 14.12 15.85 -11.47
CA ASP A 306 14.01 17.13 -10.75
C ASP A 306 12.71 17.22 -9.92
N GLY A 307 12.39 16.13 -9.24
CA GLY A 307 11.19 15.99 -8.41
C GLY A 307 9.91 15.75 -9.17
N ASN A 308 9.90 15.83 -10.50
CA ASN A 308 8.70 15.67 -11.32
C ASN A 308 8.55 14.23 -11.81
N ILE A 309 7.35 13.69 -11.70
CA ILE A 309 7.01 12.34 -12.19
C ILE A 309 5.97 12.48 -13.30
N LYS A 310 6.23 11.84 -14.44
CA LYS A 310 5.25 11.67 -15.50
C LYS A 310 4.56 10.33 -15.34
N TRP A 311 3.26 10.38 -15.11
CA TRP A 311 2.40 9.21 -14.96
C TRP A 311 1.77 8.85 -16.30
N GLY A 312 1.84 7.57 -16.64
CA GLY A 312 1.22 7.02 -17.84
C GLY A 312 -0.28 6.82 -17.70
N ARG A 313 -0.86 6.24 -18.74
CA ARG A 313 -2.30 5.97 -18.79
C ARG A 313 -2.72 4.90 -17.78
N GLN A 314 -3.99 5.01 -17.36
CA GLN A 314 -4.65 3.99 -16.56
C GLN A 314 -4.63 2.63 -17.27
N GLN A 315 -4.33 1.59 -16.52
CA GLN A 315 -4.49 0.20 -16.93
C GLN A 315 -5.39 -0.53 -15.93
N ILE A 316 -6.22 -1.45 -16.41
CA ILE A 316 -7.19 -2.16 -15.58
C ILE A 316 -6.48 -3.33 -14.89
N VAL A 317 -6.52 -3.33 -13.55
CA VAL A 317 -6.04 -4.45 -12.72
C VAL A 317 -7.18 -5.37 -12.34
N SER A 318 -8.38 -4.83 -12.09
CA SER A 318 -9.58 -5.63 -11.88
C SER A 318 -10.78 -4.85 -12.36
N GLU A 319 -11.76 -5.57 -12.91
CA GLU A 319 -13.09 -5.03 -13.12
C GLU A 319 -13.76 -4.68 -11.79
N MET A 320 -14.98 -4.14 -11.87
CA MET A 320 -15.79 -3.76 -10.71
C MET A 320 -15.95 -4.92 -9.70
N GLY A 321 -16.06 -4.56 -8.42
CA GLY A 321 -16.09 -5.50 -7.30
C GLY A 321 -14.72 -5.68 -6.63
N GLY A 322 -13.74 -4.85 -7.02
CA GLY A 322 -12.38 -4.87 -6.49
C GLY A 322 -12.14 -3.77 -5.45
N SER A 323 -11.53 -4.13 -4.31
CA SER A 323 -11.26 -3.18 -3.22
C SER A 323 -9.88 -3.34 -2.57
N TRP A 324 -9.44 -2.26 -1.93
CA TRP A 324 -8.34 -2.20 -0.95
C TRP A 324 -7.00 -2.79 -1.41
N PRO A 325 -6.48 -2.41 -2.59
CA PRO A 325 -5.29 -3.02 -3.13
C PRO A 325 -4.08 -2.81 -2.20
N GLY A 326 -3.23 -3.83 -2.11
CA GLY A 326 -1.88 -3.83 -1.58
C GLY A 326 -0.88 -4.10 -2.71
N VAL A 327 0.39 -3.73 -2.53
CA VAL A 327 1.40 -3.96 -3.56
C VAL A 327 2.76 -4.28 -2.96
N ALA A 328 3.50 -5.22 -3.57
CA ALA A 328 4.89 -5.50 -3.21
C ALA A 328 5.69 -6.02 -4.40
N ARG A 329 7.00 -5.74 -4.40
CA ARG A 329 7.92 -6.34 -5.38
C ARG A 329 8.14 -7.82 -5.07
N VAL A 330 7.81 -8.68 -6.03
CA VAL A 330 7.98 -10.15 -5.91
C VAL A 330 9.13 -10.70 -6.76
N GLY A 331 9.64 -9.92 -7.71
CA GLY A 331 10.81 -10.28 -8.54
C GLY A 331 11.43 -9.09 -9.25
N ASP A 332 12.47 -9.33 -10.06
CA ASP A 332 13.27 -8.26 -10.70
C ASP A 332 12.52 -7.49 -11.80
N GLY A 333 11.46 -8.07 -12.36
CA GLY A 333 10.59 -7.42 -13.33
C GLY A 333 9.12 -7.46 -12.95
N ALA A 334 8.81 -7.82 -11.70
CA ALA A 334 7.46 -8.15 -11.27
C ALA A 334 7.14 -7.53 -9.92
N VAL A 335 6.08 -6.73 -9.93
CA VAL A 335 5.36 -6.25 -8.76
C VAL A 335 4.03 -6.99 -8.70
N LEU A 336 3.59 -7.40 -7.53
CA LEU A 336 2.31 -8.07 -7.32
C LEU A 336 1.35 -7.09 -6.67
N ALA A 337 0.21 -6.85 -7.33
CA ALA A 337 -0.93 -6.20 -6.72
C ALA A 337 -1.82 -7.27 -6.10
N ALA A 338 -2.08 -7.20 -4.80
CA ALA A 338 -3.09 -8.04 -4.14
C ALA A 338 -4.31 -7.19 -3.82
N TYR A 339 -5.52 -7.69 -4.00
CA TYR A 339 -6.76 -6.93 -3.77
C TYR A 339 -7.90 -7.85 -3.37
N GLU A 340 -8.91 -7.30 -2.71
CA GLU A 340 -10.18 -8.01 -2.57
C GLU A 340 -10.91 -7.97 -3.91
N HIS A 341 -11.50 -9.08 -4.34
CA HIS A 341 -12.50 -9.11 -5.41
C HIS A 341 -13.66 -10.02 -4.99
N ASN A 342 -14.86 -9.45 -4.86
CA ASN A 342 -16.06 -10.17 -4.41
C ASN A 342 -15.84 -11.03 -3.15
N GLY A 343 -15.14 -10.48 -2.14
CA GLY A 343 -14.87 -11.12 -0.86
C GLY A 343 -13.67 -12.08 -0.80
N ASN A 344 -12.97 -12.32 -1.91
CA ASN A 344 -11.76 -13.14 -1.93
C ASN A 344 -10.52 -12.28 -2.20
N VAL A 345 -9.35 -12.74 -1.74
CA VAL A 345 -8.07 -12.08 -2.06
C VAL A 345 -7.56 -12.60 -3.41
N HIS A 346 -7.36 -11.69 -4.34
CA HIS A 346 -6.81 -11.95 -5.67
C HIS A 346 -5.41 -11.33 -5.79
N GLY A 347 -4.64 -11.79 -6.76
CA GLY A 347 -3.36 -11.19 -7.10
C GLY A 347 -3.11 -11.10 -8.58
N ARG A 348 -2.65 -9.94 -9.05
CA ARG A 348 -2.29 -9.69 -10.44
C ARG A 348 -0.90 -9.07 -10.55
N LEU A 349 -0.11 -9.58 -11.50
CA LEU A 349 1.23 -9.04 -11.73
C LEU A 349 1.18 -7.72 -12.50
N LEU A 350 2.04 -6.79 -12.08
CA LEU A 350 2.44 -5.59 -12.79
C LEU A 350 3.88 -5.82 -13.25
N LEU A 351 4.08 -5.78 -14.55
CA LEU A 351 5.31 -6.20 -15.21
C LEU A 351 6.04 -4.98 -15.77
N SER A 352 7.35 -4.92 -15.55
CA SER A 352 8.21 -4.04 -16.33
C SER A 352 8.58 -4.70 -17.66
N ALA A 353 9.25 -3.98 -18.56
CA ALA A 353 9.62 -4.52 -19.88
C ALA A 353 10.49 -5.78 -19.77
N ARG A 354 11.32 -5.88 -18.73
CA ARG A 354 12.12 -7.08 -18.46
C ARG A 354 11.26 -8.26 -17.96
N GLY A 355 10.21 -7.99 -17.19
CA GLY A 355 9.27 -9.01 -16.73
C GLY A 355 8.39 -9.55 -17.84
N ALA A 356 7.89 -8.68 -18.73
CA ALA A 356 7.04 -9.06 -19.84
C ALA A 356 7.70 -10.07 -20.81
N GLY A 357 8.98 -9.88 -21.13
CA GLY A 357 9.73 -10.78 -22.01
C GLY A 357 10.03 -12.17 -21.42
N SER A 358 9.98 -12.33 -20.09
CA SER A 358 10.21 -13.61 -19.43
C SER A 358 9.00 -14.55 -19.45
N LEU A 359 7.78 -14.00 -19.54
CA LEU A 359 6.53 -14.78 -19.61
C LEU A 359 6.26 -15.30 -21.02
N SER A 360 6.74 -14.62 -22.07
CA SER A 360 6.52 -15.02 -23.47
C SER A 360 7.45 -16.13 -23.97
N HIS A 361 8.44 -16.56 -23.17
CA HIS A 361 9.38 -17.64 -23.52
C HIS A 361 9.20 -18.90 -22.66
N GLY A 362 8.15 -18.94 -21.84
CA GLY A 362 7.82 -20.06 -20.95
C GLY A 362 6.59 -20.87 -21.35
N GLN A 363 6.14 -20.77 -22.61
CA GLN A 363 5.10 -21.65 -23.17
C GLN A 363 5.70 -22.74 -24.05
#